data_AF-A0A2E4EM91-F1
#
_entry.id   AF-A0A2E4EM91-F1
#
_cell.length_a   1.000
_cell.length_b   1.000
_cell.length_c   1.000
_cell.angle_alpha   90.00
_cell.angle_beta   90.00
_cell.angle_gamma   90.00
#
_symmetry.space_group_name_H-M   'P 1'
#
loop_
_entity.id
_entity.type
_entity.pdbx_description
1 polymer ?
#
loop_
_entity_poly.entity_id
_entity_poly.type
_entity_poly.pdbx_seq_one_letter_code
_entity_poly.pdbx_strand_id
1 'polypeptide(L)'
;MIRIVYFLFLLGIGSSCTDEQKEANMLANDIRLYKGSPVWELAKAVEEEKGERIIELVTQDPELLDYQEERFGQTLLEWAVYTDRYAASKALVESGADPNVQSFNGTSAFIHASEKKKLLTI
;
A
#
# COMPACT_ATOMS: atom_id res chain seq x y z
N MET A 1 -3.92 -52.16 29.02
CA MET A 1 -5.11 -52.71 28.32
C MET A 1 -6.15 -51.61 28.23
N ILE A 2 -6.64 -51.33 27.01
CA ILE A 2 -8.00 -50.84 26.64
C ILE A 2 -8.41 -49.45 27.21
N ARG A 3 -8.29 -48.34 26.47
CA ARG A 3 -9.21 -47.75 25.45
C ARG A 3 -10.52 -47.12 25.99
N ILE A 4 -10.63 -45.80 25.76
CA ILE A 4 -11.83 -45.03 25.35
C ILE A 4 -12.89 -44.75 26.43
N VAL A 5 -13.00 -43.48 26.85
CA VAL A 5 -14.22 -42.67 26.66
C VAL A 5 -13.82 -41.21 26.42
N TYR A 6 -14.06 -40.77 25.18
CA TYR A 6 -14.07 -39.36 24.80
C TYR A 6 -15.22 -38.66 25.52
N PHE A 7 -14.94 -37.62 26.30
CA PHE A 7 -15.96 -36.65 26.72
C PHE A 7 -15.58 -35.27 26.20
N LEU A 8 -15.90 -35.08 24.92
CA LEU A 8 -16.38 -33.85 24.30
C LEU A 8 -15.93 -32.53 24.97
N PHE A 9 -14.71 -32.09 24.63
CA PHE A 9 -14.35 -30.67 24.63
C PHE A 9 -14.55 -30.14 23.20
N LEU A 10 -15.80 -30.13 22.75
CA LEU A 10 -16.30 -29.35 21.61
C LEU A 10 -17.12 -28.24 22.27
N LEU A 11 -16.82 -26.94 22.17
CA LEU A 11 -16.62 -26.13 20.98
C LEU A 11 -15.66 -24.99 21.34
N GLY A 12 -14.37 -25.21 21.12
CA GLY A 12 -13.32 -24.21 21.24
C GLY A 12 -12.61 -23.97 19.92
N ILE A 13 -13.33 -24.06 18.80
CA ILE A 13 -12.83 -23.54 17.53
C ILE A 13 -13.65 -22.28 17.28
N GLY A 14 -13.32 -21.24 18.04
CA GLY A 14 -13.52 -19.91 17.50
C GLY A 14 -12.74 -19.92 16.19
N SER A 15 -13.47 -19.98 15.07
CA SER A 15 -12.92 -19.68 13.76
C SER A 15 -12.47 -18.22 13.79
N SER A 16 -11.36 -17.96 14.47
CA SER A 16 -10.49 -16.86 14.15
C SER A 16 -9.88 -17.25 12.82
N CYS A 17 -10.67 -17.10 11.75
CA CYS A 17 -10.13 -16.98 10.41
C CYS A 17 -9.00 -15.97 10.54
N THR A 18 -7.79 -16.48 10.39
CA THR A 18 -6.56 -15.78 10.65
C THR A 18 -6.54 -14.51 9.80
N ASP A 19 -6.19 -13.37 10.39
CA ASP A 19 -5.88 -12.16 9.64
C ASP A 19 -4.82 -12.45 8.54
N GLU A 20 -3.98 -13.47 8.74
CA GLU A 20 -3.03 -14.01 7.75
C GLU A 20 -3.67 -14.37 6.39
N GLN A 21 -4.89 -14.91 6.36
CA GLN A 21 -5.53 -15.28 5.09
C GLN A 21 -6.03 -14.05 4.31
N LYS A 22 -6.39 -12.95 4.99
CA LYS A 22 -6.81 -11.70 4.33
C LYS A 22 -5.62 -10.98 3.69
N GLU A 23 -4.43 -11.13 4.28
CA GLU A 23 -3.21 -10.59 3.72
C GLU A 23 -2.78 -11.35 2.46
N ALA A 24 -2.94 -12.68 2.41
CA ALA A 24 -2.52 -13.49 1.26
C ALA A 24 -3.03 -12.99 -0.11
N ASN A 25 -4.21 -12.36 -0.17
CA ASN A 25 -4.83 -11.88 -1.42
C ASN A 25 -4.75 -10.35 -1.65
N MET A 26 -3.86 -9.62 -0.97
CA MET A 26 -3.72 -8.17 -1.22
C MET A 26 -3.19 -7.89 -2.63
N LEU A 27 -3.92 -7.04 -3.35
CA LEU A 27 -3.55 -6.50 -4.65
C LEU A 27 -2.69 -5.25 -4.49
N ALA A 28 -1.90 -4.89 -5.51
CA ALA A 28 -1.02 -3.73 -5.48
C ALA A 28 -1.76 -2.37 -5.36
N ASN A 29 -3.08 -2.32 -5.55
CA ASN A 29 -3.88 -1.10 -5.33
C ASN A 29 -4.47 -1.01 -3.91
N ASP A 30 -4.20 -1.96 -3.02
CA ASP A 30 -4.80 -1.99 -1.69
C ASP A 30 -4.06 -1.06 -0.72
N ILE A 31 -4.75 -0.07 -0.16
CA ILE A 31 -4.15 0.86 0.82
C ILE A 31 -3.63 0.12 2.06
N ARG A 32 -4.17 -1.06 2.40
CA ARG A 32 -3.78 -1.82 3.59
C ARG A 32 -2.32 -2.25 3.57
N LEU A 33 -1.65 -2.22 2.41
CA LEU A 33 -0.21 -2.44 2.28
C LEU A 33 0.62 -1.46 3.12
N TYR A 34 0.12 -0.26 3.37
CA TYR A 34 0.79 0.76 4.18
C TYR A 34 0.36 0.75 5.65
N LYS A 35 -0.58 -0.11 6.04
CA LYS A 35 -1.15 -0.10 7.40
C LYS A 35 -0.11 -0.53 8.43
N GLY A 36 0.06 0.29 9.46
CA GLY A 36 1.06 0.02 10.52
C GLY A 36 2.48 0.50 10.18
N SER A 37 2.69 1.02 8.97
CA SER A 37 3.95 1.68 8.60
C SER A 37 4.00 3.15 9.07
N PRO A 38 5.19 3.79 9.12
CA PRO A 38 5.32 5.22 9.39
C PRO A 38 4.54 6.10 8.40
N VAL A 39 4.36 5.63 7.17
CA VAL A 39 3.65 6.38 6.12
C VAL A 39 2.13 6.17 6.12
N TRP A 40 1.55 5.48 7.10
CA TRP A 40 0.12 5.20 7.13
C TRP A 40 -0.76 6.45 7.04
N GLU A 41 -0.40 7.52 7.76
CA GLU A 41 -1.14 8.78 7.71
C GLU A 41 -0.99 9.49 6.35
N LEU A 42 0.18 9.38 5.73
CA LEU A 42 0.43 9.89 4.38
C LEU A 42 -0.36 9.08 3.33
N ALA A 43 -0.42 7.76 3.47
CA ALA A 43 -1.16 6.87 2.58
C ALA A 43 -2.66 7.21 2.54
N LYS A 44 -3.28 7.49 3.70
CA LYS A 44 -4.67 7.96 3.76
C LYS A 44 -4.85 9.31 3.07
N ALA A 45 -3.93 10.25 3.28
CA ALA A 45 -4.00 11.55 2.60
C ALA A 45 -3.87 11.42 1.07
N VAL A 46 -3.06 10.46 0.60
CA VAL A 46 -2.94 10.11 -0.83
C VAL A 46 -4.22 9.48 -1.38
N GLU A 47 -4.82 8.53 -0.67
CA GLU A 47 -6.09 7.89 -1.07
C GLU A 47 -7.25 8.89 -1.17
N GLU A 48 -7.29 9.84 -0.23
CA GLU A 48 -8.30 10.89 -0.15
C GLU A 48 -7.98 12.11 -1.05
N GLU A 49 -6.87 12.09 -1.79
CA GLU A 49 -6.40 13.19 -2.65
C GLU A 49 -6.22 14.54 -1.93
N LYS A 50 -5.85 14.51 -0.64
CA LYS A 50 -5.67 15.69 0.20
C LYS A 50 -4.28 16.31 0.02
N GLY A 51 -4.04 16.97 -1.11
CA GLY A 51 -2.75 17.58 -1.47
C GLY A 51 -2.11 18.44 -0.38
N GLU A 52 -2.88 19.33 0.27
CA GLU A 52 -2.36 20.17 1.37
C GLU A 52 -1.89 19.34 2.56
N ARG A 53 -2.63 18.28 2.91
CA ARG A 53 -2.26 17.38 4.02
C ARG A 53 -1.02 16.55 3.69
N ILE A 54 -0.85 16.14 2.42
CA ILE A 54 0.35 15.47 1.93
C ILE A 54 1.57 16.37 2.14
N ILE A 55 1.49 17.63 1.70
CA ILE A 55 2.56 18.61 1.84
C ILE A 55 2.89 18.84 3.32
N GLU A 56 1.87 18.97 4.18
CA GLU A 56 2.06 19.13 5.62
C GLU A 56 2.83 17.95 6.24
N LEU A 57 2.40 16.71 5.95
CA LEU A 57 3.01 15.50 6.48
C LEU A 57 4.46 15.33 6.03
N VAL A 58 4.73 15.52 4.74
CA VAL A 58 6.09 15.43 4.19
C VAL A 58 6.99 16.54 4.72
N THR A 59 6.45 17.75 4.97
CA THR A 59 7.24 18.85 5.56
C THR A 59 7.65 18.51 6.99
N GLN A 60 6.79 17.81 7.75
CA GLN A 60 7.10 17.36 9.11
C GLN A 60 8.13 16.23 9.12
N ASP A 61 8.05 15.32 8.15
CA ASP A 61 8.95 14.18 8.03
C ASP A 61 9.22 13.84 6.54
N PRO A 62 10.31 14.37 5.95
CA PRO A 62 10.67 14.11 4.57
C PRO A 62 11.08 12.65 4.29
N GLU A 63 11.45 11.87 5.31
CA GLU A 63 11.87 10.46 5.13
C GLU A 63 10.71 9.57 4.68
N LEU A 64 9.47 10.06 4.73
CA LEU A 64 8.26 9.36 4.31
C LEU A 64 8.08 9.27 2.78
N LEU A 65 8.73 10.13 2.00
CA LEU A 65 8.44 10.30 0.56
C LEU A 65 8.67 9.04 -0.26
N ASP A 66 9.82 8.40 -0.05
CA ASP A 66 10.28 7.26 -0.85
C ASP A 66 10.23 5.95 -0.06
N TYR A 67 9.45 5.91 1.03
CA TYR A 67 9.19 4.69 1.77
C TYR A 67 8.61 3.61 0.85
N GLN A 68 9.22 2.42 0.88
CA GLN A 68 8.79 1.26 0.12
C GLN A 68 8.04 0.31 1.04
N GLU A 69 6.78 -0.01 0.74
CA GLU A 69 6.03 -0.99 1.52
C GLU A 69 6.60 -2.42 1.39
N GLU A 70 6.33 -3.26 2.39
CA GLU A 70 7.07 -4.52 2.58
C GLU A 70 6.76 -5.61 1.55
N ARG A 71 5.60 -5.57 0.91
CA ARG A 71 5.12 -6.67 0.08
C ARG A 71 5.58 -6.56 -1.37
N PHE A 72 5.47 -5.37 -1.95
CA PHE A 72 5.81 -5.13 -3.35
C PHE A 72 6.98 -4.15 -3.51
N GLY A 73 7.42 -3.47 -2.45
CA GLY A 73 8.42 -2.40 -2.54
C GLY A 73 7.87 -1.11 -3.14
N GLN A 74 6.55 -0.93 -3.16
CA GLN A 74 5.90 0.20 -3.80
C GLN A 74 6.02 1.48 -2.96
N THR A 75 6.30 2.61 -3.61
CA THR A 75 6.20 3.93 -2.97
C THR A 75 4.80 4.51 -3.08
N LEU A 76 4.47 5.47 -2.21
CA LEU A 76 3.18 6.17 -2.31
C LEU A 76 3.02 6.96 -3.61
N LEU A 77 4.11 7.44 -4.22
CA LEU A 77 4.04 8.08 -5.54
C LEU A 77 3.69 7.05 -6.62
N GLU A 78 4.30 5.87 -6.61
CA GLU A 78 3.95 4.81 -7.55
C GLU A 78 2.49 4.36 -7.36
N TRP A 79 2.06 4.15 -6.11
CA TRP A 79 0.68 3.78 -5.80
C TRP A 79 -0.33 4.84 -6.25
N ALA A 80 -0.04 6.12 -6.02
CA ALA A 80 -0.86 7.24 -6.45
C ALA A 80 -1.02 7.26 -7.98
N VAL A 81 0.06 7.05 -8.73
CA VAL A 81 0.01 6.95 -10.19
C VAL A 81 -0.77 5.71 -10.63
N TYR A 82 -0.52 4.56 -10.02
CA TYR A 82 -1.18 3.30 -10.37
C TYR A 82 -2.71 3.39 -10.17
N THR A 83 -3.15 4.09 -9.12
CA THR A 83 -4.55 4.26 -8.73
C THR A 83 -5.20 5.58 -9.21
N ASP A 84 -4.56 6.29 -10.14
CA ASP A 84 -5.07 7.53 -10.76
C ASP A 84 -5.37 8.68 -9.78
N ARG A 85 -4.60 8.78 -8.69
CA ARG A 85 -4.65 9.87 -7.72
C ARG A 85 -3.81 11.05 -8.20
N TYR A 86 -4.33 11.80 -9.18
CA TYR A 86 -3.60 12.89 -9.85
C TYR A 86 -3.19 14.02 -8.90
N ALA A 87 -4.08 14.47 -8.02
CA ALA A 87 -3.78 15.57 -7.10
C ALA A 87 -2.73 15.15 -6.07
N ALA A 88 -2.84 13.92 -5.57
CA ALA A 88 -1.84 13.35 -4.66
C ALA A 88 -0.48 13.13 -5.34
N SER A 89 -0.47 12.58 -6.56
CA SER A 89 0.74 12.37 -7.34
C SER A 89 1.48 13.69 -7.57
N LYS A 90 0.74 14.75 -7.92
CA LYS A 90 1.29 16.09 -8.08
C LYS A 90 1.90 16.60 -6.78
N ALA A 91 1.17 16.52 -5.67
CA ALA A 91 1.66 16.98 -4.37
C ALA A 91 2.92 16.24 -3.91
N LEU A 92 3.00 14.91 -4.11
CA LEU A 92 4.17 14.11 -3.79
C LEU A 92 5.40 14.50 -4.64
N VAL A 93 5.22 14.69 -5.95
CA VAL A 93 6.29 15.14 -6.86
C VAL A 93 6.76 16.55 -6.50
N GLU A 94 5.84 17.48 -6.25
CA GLU A 94 6.17 18.85 -5.83
C GLU A 94 6.88 18.88 -4.46
N SER A 95 6.63 17.88 -3.62
CA SER A 95 7.30 17.71 -2.32
C SER A 95 8.64 16.96 -2.41
N GLY A 96 9.02 16.47 -3.59
CA GLY A 96 10.34 15.88 -3.84
C GLY A 96 10.41 14.34 -3.89
N ALA A 97 9.29 13.63 -3.95
CA ALA A 97 9.30 12.18 -4.16
C ALA A 97 10.04 11.81 -5.46
N ASP A 98 10.90 10.78 -5.43
CA ASP A 98 11.61 10.31 -6.61
C ASP A 98 10.72 9.37 -7.46
N PRO A 99 10.32 9.77 -8.69
CA PRO A 99 9.46 8.95 -9.54
C PRO A 99 10.14 7.69 -10.08
N ASN A 100 11.45 7.52 -9.86
CA ASN A 100 12.25 6.42 -10.37
C ASN A 100 12.54 5.33 -9.33
N VAL A 101 12.11 5.49 -8.07
CA VAL A 101 12.23 4.42 -7.07
C VAL A 101 11.53 3.17 -7.60
N GLN A 102 12.27 2.08 -7.66
CA GLN A 102 11.79 0.83 -8.22
C GLN A 102 11.23 -0.07 -7.14
N SER A 103 10.01 -0.56 -7.35
CA SER A 103 9.45 -1.64 -6.56
C SER A 103 10.07 -2.99 -6.94
N PHE A 104 9.76 -4.06 -6.21
CA PHE A 104 10.44 -5.36 -6.32
C PHE A 104 10.27 -6.05 -7.67
N ASN A 105 9.25 -5.66 -8.45
CA ASN A 105 9.04 -6.16 -9.81
C ASN A 105 9.76 -5.30 -10.87
N GLY A 106 10.48 -4.26 -10.47
CA GLY A 106 11.22 -3.35 -11.36
C GLY A 106 10.38 -2.22 -11.97
N THR A 107 9.09 -2.07 -11.63
CA THR A 107 8.29 -0.90 -12.03
C THR A 107 8.58 0.31 -11.13
N SER A 108 8.08 1.47 -11.53
CA SER A 108 8.14 2.73 -10.77
C SER A 108 6.96 3.62 -11.14
N ALA A 109 6.80 4.74 -10.43
CA ALA A 109 5.80 5.74 -10.77
C ALA A 109 5.96 6.24 -12.21
N PHE A 110 7.20 6.49 -12.64
CA PHE A 110 7.50 6.92 -14.00
C PHE A 110 7.11 5.88 -15.06
N ILE A 111 7.40 4.59 -14.81
CA ILE A 111 7.06 3.49 -15.72
C ILE A 111 5.54 3.37 -15.86
N HIS A 112 4.79 3.32 -14.75
CA HIS A 112 3.33 3.27 -14.78
C HIS A 112 2.70 4.47 -15.50
N ALA A 113 3.21 5.69 -15.26
CA ALA A 113 2.72 6.89 -15.94
C ALA A 113 2.94 6.81 -17.47
N SER A 114 4.09 6.28 -17.88
CA SER A 114 4.45 6.11 -19.29
C SER A 114 3.55 5.10 -20.01
N GLU A 115 3.22 3.99 -19.34
CA GLU A 115 2.32 2.97 -19.88
C GLU A 115 0.88 3.47 -20.03
N LYS A 116 0.37 4.24 -19.06
CA LYS A 116 -0.96 4.85 -19.13
C LYS A 116 -1.10 5.81 -20.32
N LYS A 117 -0.08 6.60 -20.62
CA LYS A 117 -0.08 7.47 -21.82
C LYS A 117 -0.25 6.66 -23.11
N LYS A 118 0.37 5.48 -23.19
CA LYS A 118 0.25 4.58 -24.34
C LYS A 118 -1.17 4.03 -24.50
N LEU A 119 -1.87 3.76 -23.40
CA LEU A 119 -3.27 3.28 -23.41
C LEU A 119 -4.28 4.32 -23.91
N LEU A 120 -3.98 5.62 -23.78
CA LEU A 120 -4.85 6.72 -24.24
C LEU A 120 -4.66 7.10 -25.72
N THR A 121 -3.77 6.40 -26.46
CA THR A 121 -3.39 6.78 -27.85
C THR A 121 -3.83 5.74 -28.91
N ILE A 122 -4.93 5.03 -28.68
CA ILE A 122 -5.54 4.07 -29.63
C ILE A 122 -7.02 4.37 -29.81
#